data_AF-A0A7Y2AIV3-F1
#
_entry.id   AF-A0A7Y2AIV3-F1
#
_cell.length_a   1.000
_cell.length_b   1.000
_cell.length_c   1.000
_cell.angle_alpha   90.00
_cell.angle_beta   90.00
_cell.angle_gamma   90.00
#
_symmetry.space_group_name_H-M   'P 1'
#
loop_
_entity.id
_entity.type
_entity.pdbx_description
1 polymer ?
#
loop_
_entity_poly.entity_id
_entity_poly.type
_entity_poly.pdbx_seq_one_letter_code
_entity_poly.pdbx_strand_id
1 'polypeptide(L)'
;MLNRSIRLFVALGTAIFLQPTLAAQKPEMQTAEAPPDHGIYDKSATGVFYVPEDLLTEHQQIKQRFDELSSERFRDPQKAADHLDSFDDVLKELREIESKIDEVKVHVQPFEVFSRRETQAFQLGDAKQVVITADDVILRGWNGKDIKCVIEKFVLGTEEPDEAEFDAISVQHELRVADDLVGKDKASREEAEKRHSEQNESKASSPESRKMRAELLAEIQASYAMYQPLQGNKIDTLKIVGLTFQEGNEHLSGRTKSPGGAGTFGGFWKRSAKVTIYIPACNHVAVRGCMVAVDIKSLDANLILTAHDSQDRSYGKNFSVKDIDGNVTVDEAPIRLIHGVTGNVTMTQTDEVTNTGTMHSRGLRTSSSPPPDPTSVTDVNGDFKGHFVRADLRLESIGGKIDVTNEYGNTHLVVKQPLSAAAHRIVSHSGIIHAACKDAASVGVPLNAFTQVGTVRVALKQKELADKSYSTNGRGWYGFQPPTDGFNFQALKRPHQAWTNASRDDGLDLISSSGVIVVAPPAAD
;
A
#
# COMPACT_ATOMS: atom_id res chain seq x y z
N MET A 1 43.07 -5.06 34.77
CA MET A 1 43.39 -5.74 36.04
C MET A 1 42.13 -6.42 36.56
N LEU A 2 42.25 -7.72 36.87
CA LEU A 2 41.41 -8.66 37.64
C LEU A 2 39.87 -8.40 37.71
N ASN A 3 38.95 -9.21 37.14
CA ASN A 3 38.68 -10.66 37.18
C ASN A 3 37.83 -11.14 38.39
N ARG A 4 36.60 -11.61 38.12
CA ARG A 4 35.72 -12.66 38.76
C ARG A 4 34.25 -12.20 38.91
N SER A 5 33.29 -12.68 38.12
CA SER A 5 32.70 -14.04 37.98
C SER A 5 31.58 -14.34 38.99
N ILE A 6 30.32 -14.37 38.51
CA ILE A 6 29.35 -15.42 38.87
C ILE A 6 28.69 -15.88 37.57
N ARG A 7 29.01 -17.12 37.19
CA ARG A 7 28.38 -17.92 36.14
C ARG A 7 27.25 -18.71 36.77
N LEU A 8 26.10 -18.81 36.09
CA LEU A 8 25.25 -20.00 36.18
C LEU A 8 25.17 -20.59 34.77
N PHE A 9 26.02 -21.58 34.53
CA PHE A 9 26.03 -22.44 33.36
C PHE A 9 25.14 -23.65 33.70
N VAL A 10 24.01 -23.80 33.00
CA VAL A 10 23.37 -25.11 32.89
C VAL A 10 23.95 -25.76 31.65
N ALA A 11 24.84 -26.72 31.88
CA ALA A 11 25.39 -27.60 30.87
C ALA A 11 24.31 -28.62 30.47
N LEU A 12 23.75 -28.47 29.27
CA LEU A 12 23.13 -29.59 28.57
C LEU A 12 24.09 -30.00 27.44
N GLY A 13 24.60 -31.23 27.56
CA GLY A 13 25.69 -31.76 26.75
C GLY A 13 25.40 -31.75 25.26
N THR A 14 26.28 -31.08 24.52
CA THR A 14 26.42 -31.19 23.06
C THR A 14 26.99 -32.57 22.73
N ALA A 15 26.12 -33.56 22.59
CA ALA A 15 26.45 -34.74 21.79
C ALA A 15 26.47 -34.28 20.33
N ILE A 16 27.69 -34.09 19.79
CA ILE A 16 27.92 -33.92 18.36
C ILE A 16 27.60 -35.28 17.72
N PHE A 17 26.32 -35.49 17.41
CA PHE A 17 25.93 -36.47 16.41
C PHE A 17 26.44 -35.91 15.08
N LEU A 18 27.49 -36.52 14.55
CA LEU A 18 27.71 -36.55 13.11
C LEU A 18 26.47 -37.19 12.50
N GLN A 19 25.47 -36.37 12.17
CA GLN A 19 24.42 -36.81 11.28
C GLN A 19 25.11 -37.11 9.95
N PRO A 20 24.90 -38.30 9.36
CA PRO A 20 25.27 -38.50 7.98
C PRO A 20 24.63 -37.36 7.20
N THR A 21 25.42 -36.64 6.40
CA THR A 21 24.89 -35.85 5.29
C THR A 21 24.11 -36.83 4.43
N LEU A 22 22.83 -37.01 4.74
CA LEU A 22 21.84 -37.54 3.81
C LEU A 22 22.08 -36.75 2.54
N ALA A 23 22.50 -37.46 1.49
CA ALA A 23 22.56 -36.88 0.17
C ALA A 23 21.21 -36.19 -0.03
N ALA A 24 21.22 -34.85 -0.11
CA ALA A 24 20.01 -34.10 -0.35
C ALA A 24 19.43 -34.67 -1.64
N GLN A 25 18.39 -35.50 -1.51
CA GLN A 25 17.66 -36.02 -2.66
C GLN A 25 17.28 -34.78 -3.44
N LYS A 26 17.78 -34.66 -4.67
CA LYS A 26 17.37 -33.57 -5.55
C LYS A 26 15.85 -33.70 -5.66
N PRO A 27 15.06 -32.73 -5.17
CA PRO A 27 13.62 -32.83 -5.25
C PRO A 27 13.25 -33.07 -6.71
N GLU A 28 12.43 -34.10 -6.93
CA GLU A 28 12.03 -34.51 -8.27
C GLU A 28 11.26 -33.35 -8.91
N MET A 29 11.81 -32.85 -10.02
CA MET A 29 11.28 -31.67 -10.70
C MET A 29 10.11 -32.09 -11.58
N GLN A 30 8.92 -31.58 -11.28
CA GLN A 30 7.73 -31.88 -12.08
C GLN A 30 7.72 -31.07 -13.37
N THR A 31 7.26 -31.70 -14.46
CA THR A 31 7.18 -31.07 -15.78
C THR A 31 5.78 -31.10 -16.37
N ALA A 32 5.33 -29.94 -16.85
CA ALA A 32 4.13 -29.80 -17.68
C ALA A 32 4.49 -29.25 -19.07
N GLU A 33 3.58 -29.40 -20.04
CA GLU A 33 3.74 -28.85 -21.39
C GLU A 33 2.78 -27.68 -21.61
N ALA A 34 3.30 -26.58 -22.13
CA ALA A 34 2.47 -25.43 -22.53
C ALA A 34 1.76 -25.74 -23.86
N PRO A 35 0.56 -25.17 -24.09
CA PRO A 35 -0.07 -25.21 -25.40
C PRO A 35 0.86 -24.68 -26.50
N PRO A 36 0.80 -25.24 -27.72
CA PRO A 36 1.52 -24.67 -28.85
C PRO A 36 1.01 -23.25 -29.15
N ASP A 37 1.89 -22.40 -29.68
CA ASP A 37 1.58 -21.03 -30.11
C ASP A 37 0.97 -20.13 -29.02
N HIS A 38 1.29 -20.41 -27.75
CA HIS A 38 0.90 -19.58 -26.60
C HIS A 38 2.12 -18.98 -25.90
N GLY A 39 1.98 -17.72 -25.49
CA GLY A 39 2.91 -17.01 -24.62
C GLY A 39 2.45 -16.99 -23.16
N ILE A 40 3.36 -16.68 -22.25
CA ILE A 40 3.07 -16.53 -20.82
C ILE A 40 2.39 -15.18 -20.60
N TYR A 41 1.18 -15.21 -20.05
CA TYR A 41 0.44 -14.00 -19.69
C TYR A 41 0.63 -13.62 -18.21
N ASP A 42 0.38 -14.56 -17.31
CA ASP A 42 0.44 -14.34 -15.86
C ASP A 42 0.89 -15.61 -15.11
N LYS A 43 1.29 -15.45 -13.85
CA LYS A 43 1.66 -16.55 -12.95
C LYS A 43 0.70 -16.60 -11.77
N SER A 44 0.27 -17.80 -11.40
CA SER A 44 -0.53 -18.04 -10.21
C SER A 44 0.30 -18.78 -9.15
N ALA A 45 -0.22 -18.90 -7.93
CA ALA A 45 0.40 -19.71 -6.88
C ALA A 45 0.49 -21.20 -7.24
N THR A 46 -0.24 -21.65 -8.27
CA THR A 46 -0.38 -23.07 -8.60
C THR A 46 0.04 -23.40 -10.05
N GLY A 47 0.47 -22.41 -10.83
CA GLY A 47 0.83 -22.62 -12.23
C GLY A 47 1.04 -21.32 -13.01
N VAL A 48 0.93 -21.42 -14.33
CA VAL A 48 1.16 -20.31 -15.26
C VAL A 48 0.00 -20.22 -16.24
N PHE A 49 -0.53 -19.02 -16.43
CA PHE A 49 -1.54 -18.74 -17.45
C PHE A 49 -0.85 -18.44 -18.78
N TYR A 50 -1.28 -19.17 -19.80
CA TYR A 50 -0.85 -19.05 -21.18
C TYR A 50 -1.98 -18.48 -22.03
N VAL A 51 -1.65 -17.64 -23.00
CA VAL A 51 -2.62 -17.07 -23.96
C VAL A 51 -2.03 -17.16 -25.36
N PRO A 52 -2.86 -17.21 -26.41
CA PRO A 52 -2.39 -17.14 -27.79
C PRO A 52 -1.40 -15.98 -28.01
N GLU A 53 -0.30 -16.25 -28.74
CA GLU A 53 0.79 -15.25 -28.91
C GLU A 53 0.34 -13.95 -29.58
N ASP A 54 -0.65 -14.02 -30.47
CA ASP A 54 -1.26 -12.87 -31.13
C ASP A 54 -1.96 -11.94 -30.12
N LEU A 55 -2.81 -12.50 -29.24
CA LEU A 55 -3.47 -11.76 -28.18
C LEU A 55 -2.48 -11.21 -27.15
N LEU A 56 -1.44 -11.97 -26.81
CA LEU A 56 -0.39 -11.49 -25.91
C LEU A 56 0.32 -10.28 -26.52
N THR A 57 0.63 -10.35 -27.81
CA THR A 57 1.30 -9.26 -28.55
C THR A 57 0.41 -8.02 -28.61
N GLU A 58 -0.87 -8.18 -28.92
CA GLU A 58 -1.85 -7.08 -28.92
C GLU A 58 -1.94 -6.41 -27.55
N HIS A 59 -2.11 -7.20 -26.48
CA HIS A 59 -2.12 -6.68 -25.11
C HIS A 59 -0.82 -5.94 -24.75
N GLN A 60 0.34 -6.49 -25.11
CA GLN A 60 1.63 -5.83 -24.87
C GLN A 60 1.76 -4.51 -25.62
N GLN A 61 1.27 -4.42 -26.85
CA GLN A 61 1.27 -3.18 -27.63
C GLN A 61 0.35 -2.11 -27.03
N ILE A 62 -0.86 -2.50 -26.61
CA ILE A 62 -1.80 -1.57 -25.95
C ILE A 62 -1.21 -1.11 -24.60
N LYS A 63 -0.63 -2.04 -23.83
CA LYS A 63 0.05 -1.71 -22.56
C LYS A 63 1.26 -0.79 -22.77
N GLN A 64 2.05 -1.01 -23.82
CA GLN A 64 3.14 -0.12 -24.17
C GLN A 64 2.62 1.28 -24.51
N ARG A 65 1.55 1.41 -25.32
CA ARG A 65 0.91 2.70 -25.60
C ARG A 65 0.41 3.37 -24.32
N PHE A 66 -0.17 2.60 -23.40
CA PHE A 66 -0.58 3.08 -22.09
C PHE A 66 0.60 3.61 -21.26
N ASP A 67 1.70 2.87 -21.21
CA ASP A 67 2.91 3.25 -20.47
C ASP A 67 3.59 4.49 -21.10
N GLU A 68 3.57 4.59 -22.44
CA GLU A 68 4.06 5.75 -23.19
C GLU A 68 3.21 7.00 -22.91
N LEU A 69 1.89 6.91 -23.03
CA LEU A 69 0.97 8.01 -22.69
C LEU A 69 1.09 8.42 -21.22
N SER A 70 1.20 7.44 -20.31
CA SER A 70 1.45 7.69 -18.90
C SER A 70 2.74 8.48 -18.72
N SER A 71 3.83 8.02 -19.34
CA SER A 71 5.15 8.66 -19.28
C SER A 71 5.16 10.05 -19.90
N GLU A 72 4.46 10.26 -21.01
CA GLU A 72 4.30 11.56 -21.65
C GLU A 72 3.51 12.53 -20.76
N ARG A 73 2.46 12.04 -20.09
CA ARG A 73 1.71 12.81 -19.08
C ARG A 73 2.64 13.33 -17.97
N PHE A 74 3.63 12.53 -17.54
CA PHE A 74 4.63 12.96 -16.56
C PHE A 74 5.65 13.96 -17.12
N ARG A 75 5.98 13.89 -18.42
CA ARG A 75 7.05 14.69 -19.03
C ARG A 75 6.55 16.02 -19.60
N ASP A 76 5.33 16.07 -20.14
CA ASP A 76 4.77 17.24 -20.80
C ASP A 76 3.35 17.55 -20.30
N PRO A 77 3.21 18.43 -19.29
CA PRO A 77 1.92 18.83 -18.77
C PRO A 77 1.06 19.63 -19.76
N GLN A 78 1.57 20.11 -20.91
CA GLN A 78 0.72 20.80 -21.90
C GLN A 78 -0.14 19.80 -22.66
N LYS A 79 0.41 18.62 -22.96
CA LYS A 79 -0.33 17.55 -23.62
C LYS A 79 -1.12 16.69 -22.65
N ALA A 80 -0.86 16.79 -21.34
CA ALA A 80 -1.54 15.98 -20.33
C ALA A 80 -3.08 16.11 -20.38
N ALA A 81 -3.62 17.27 -20.75
CA ALA A 81 -5.05 17.47 -20.96
C ALA A 81 -5.55 16.84 -22.28
N ASP A 82 -4.80 17.05 -23.38
CA ASP A 82 -5.12 16.48 -24.70
C ASP A 82 -5.00 14.93 -24.72
N HIS A 83 -4.22 14.37 -23.80
CA HIS A 83 -4.03 12.93 -23.65
C HIS A 83 -5.07 12.26 -22.75
N LEU A 84 -5.96 12.99 -22.05
CA LEU A 84 -6.98 12.37 -21.19
C LEU A 84 -7.93 11.48 -22.01
N ASP A 85 -8.46 11.99 -23.12
CA ASP A 85 -9.35 11.21 -24.00
C ASP A 85 -8.62 9.99 -24.60
N SER A 86 -7.36 10.21 -25.03
CA SER A 86 -6.50 9.12 -25.55
C SER A 86 -6.21 8.06 -24.50
N PHE A 87 -6.11 8.46 -23.24
CA PHE A 87 -5.83 7.59 -22.11
C PHE A 87 -7.06 6.76 -21.72
N ASP A 88 -8.24 7.37 -21.70
CA ASP A 88 -9.51 6.67 -21.45
C ASP A 88 -9.83 5.67 -22.58
N ASP A 89 -9.55 6.02 -23.84
CA ASP A 89 -9.65 5.11 -24.98
C ASP A 89 -8.70 3.90 -24.83
N VAL A 90 -7.43 4.13 -24.50
CA VAL A 90 -6.46 3.05 -24.28
C VAL A 90 -6.82 2.20 -23.06
N LEU A 91 -7.35 2.79 -21.99
CA LEU A 91 -7.87 2.04 -20.85
C LEU A 91 -9.07 1.15 -21.23
N LYS A 92 -9.94 1.64 -22.10
CA LYS A 92 -11.05 0.84 -22.63
C LYS A 92 -10.55 -0.31 -23.50
N GLU A 93 -9.61 -0.04 -24.42
CA GLU A 93 -8.92 -1.07 -25.22
C GLU A 93 -8.27 -2.13 -24.32
N LEU A 94 -7.58 -1.71 -23.24
CA LEU A 94 -6.98 -2.62 -22.25
C LEU A 94 -8.03 -3.52 -21.59
N ARG A 95 -9.15 -2.96 -21.11
CA ARG A 95 -10.22 -3.76 -20.49
C ARG A 95 -10.83 -4.76 -21.48
N GLU A 96 -11.00 -4.36 -22.74
CA GLU A 96 -11.55 -5.22 -23.78
C GLU A 96 -10.60 -6.39 -24.10
N ILE A 97 -9.29 -6.13 -24.24
CA ILE A 97 -8.30 -7.20 -24.49
C ILE A 97 -8.10 -8.10 -23.27
N GLU A 98 -8.11 -7.54 -22.04
CA GLU A 98 -8.05 -8.31 -20.80
C GLU A 98 -9.26 -9.25 -20.67
N SER A 99 -10.47 -8.78 -21.03
CA SER A 99 -11.68 -9.61 -21.07
C SER A 99 -11.54 -10.76 -22.07
N LYS A 100 -11.03 -10.49 -23.29
CA LYS A 100 -10.78 -11.54 -24.30
C LYS A 100 -9.75 -12.55 -23.81
N ILE A 101 -8.68 -12.08 -23.18
CA ILE A 101 -7.64 -12.93 -22.60
C ILE A 101 -8.23 -13.84 -21.52
N ASP A 102 -9.07 -13.30 -20.64
CA ASP A 102 -9.70 -14.07 -19.58
C ASP A 102 -10.61 -15.19 -20.10
N GLU A 103 -11.21 -15.02 -21.28
CA GLU A 103 -12.04 -16.03 -21.94
C GLU A 103 -11.23 -17.20 -22.54
N VAL A 104 -10.01 -16.95 -23.01
CA VAL A 104 -9.21 -17.93 -23.77
C VAL A 104 -7.97 -18.44 -23.05
N LYS A 105 -7.57 -17.83 -21.93
CA LYS A 105 -6.35 -18.23 -21.21
C LYS A 105 -6.41 -19.68 -20.75
N VAL A 106 -5.31 -20.38 -20.93
CA VAL A 106 -5.13 -21.76 -20.49
C VAL A 106 -4.22 -21.77 -19.27
N HIS A 107 -4.68 -22.39 -18.18
CA HIS A 107 -3.86 -22.57 -16.99
C HIS A 107 -3.09 -23.88 -17.08
N VAL A 108 -1.76 -23.79 -17.04
CA VAL A 108 -0.86 -24.96 -17.06
C VAL A 108 -0.19 -25.09 -15.71
N GLN A 109 -0.38 -26.25 -15.09
CA GLN A 109 0.07 -26.52 -13.72
C GLN A 109 1.03 -27.73 -13.75
N PRO A 110 2.26 -27.59 -13.22
CA PRO A 110 3.18 -28.73 -13.08
C PRO A 110 2.80 -29.66 -11.92
N PHE A 111 1.85 -29.25 -11.07
CA PHE A 111 1.34 -30.03 -9.94
C PHE A 111 -0.19 -30.05 -10.02
N GLU A 112 -0.79 -31.12 -9.50
CA GLU A 112 -2.23 -31.13 -9.24
C GLU A 112 -2.53 -30.23 -8.04
N VAL A 113 -3.70 -29.57 -8.09
CA VAL A 113 -4.18 -28.70 -7.01
C VAL A 113 -5.32 -29.39 -6.29
N PHE A 114 -5.07 -29.72 -5.03
CA PHE A 114 -6.09 -30.24 -4.15
C PHE A 114 -6.61 -29.09 -3.29
N SER A 115 -7.93 -28.94 -3.22
CA SER A 115 -8.55 -27.85 -2.50
C SER A 115 -9.52 -28.35 -1.44
N ARG A 116 -9.49 -27.74 -0.26
CA ARG A 116 -10.45 -28.00 0.82
C ARG A 116 -10.98 -26.69 1.36
N ARG A 117 -12.30 -26.59 1.50
CA ARG A 117 -12.96 -25.40 2.03
C ARG A 117 -13.47 -25.68 3.43
N GLU A 118 -13.09 -24.82 4.37
CA GLU A 118 -13.53 -24.88 5.75
C GLU A 118 -14.19 -23.56 6.15
N THR A 119 -15.17 -23.64 7.03
CA THR A 119 -15.82 -22.47 7.63
C THR A 119 -15.74 -22.60 9.13
N GLN A 120 -15.23 -21.55 9.76
CA GLN A 120 -15.12 -21.43 11.22
C GLN A 120 -15.88 -20.18 11.66
N ALA A 121 -16.45 -20.22 12.85
CA ALA A 121 -17.13 -19.09 13.45
C ALA A 121 -16.56 -18.85 14.85
N PHE A 122 -16.30 -17.59 15.17
CA PHE A 122 -15.72 -17.16 16.43
C PHE A 122 -16.62 -16.10 17.05
N GLN A 123 -16.98 -16.27 18.32
CA GLN A 123 -17.75 -15.28 19.03
C GLN A 123 -16.92 -14.00 19.19
N LEU A 124 -17.47 -12.86 18.75
CA LEU A 124 -16.82 -11.57 18.94
C LEU A 124 -16.82 -11.20 20.44
N GLY A 125 -15.65 -10.84 20.97
CA GLY A 125 -15.48 -10.41 22.35
C GLY A 125 -16.18 -9.08 22.67
N ASP A 126 -16.36 -8.80 23.96
CA ASP A 126 -17.12 -7.64 24.45
C ASP A 126 -16.55 -6.28 23.99
N ALA A 127 -15.22 -6.20 23.80
CA ALA A 127 -14.57 -5.00 23.30
C ALA A 127 -14.93 -4.69 21.84
N LYS A 128 -15.44 -5.69 21.10
CA LYS A 128 -15.76 -5.61 19.66
C LYS A 128 -14.58 -5.08 18.84
N GLN A 129 -13.41 -5.69 19.03
CA GLN A 129 -12.15 -5.29 18.41
C GLN A 129 -11.46 -6.52 17.83
N VAL A 130 -11.06 -6.42 16.57
CA VAL A 130 -10.49 -7.56 15.83
C VAL A 130 -9.13 -7.17 15.23
N VAL A 131 -8.14 -8.05 15.35
CA VAL A 131 -6.85 -7.96 14.67
C VAL A 131 -6.66 -9.20 13.80
N ILE A 132 -6.39 -9.01 12.52
CA ILE A 132 -6.18 -10.06 11.53
C ILE A 132 -4.74 -9.97 11.03
N THR A 133 -4.01 -11.08 11.02
CA THR A 133 -2.66 -11.17 10.42
C THR A 133 -2.68 -12.18 9.27
N ALA A 134 -2.60 -11.68 8.02
CA ALA A 134 -2.60 -12.47 6.79
C ALA A 134 -2.16 -11.65 5.56
N ASP A 135 -1.60 -12.32 4.54
CA ASP A 135 -1.04 -11.66 3.34
C ASP A 135 -2.08 -11.41 2.21
N ASP A 136 -3.01 -12.32 1.96
CA ASP A 136 -4.09 -12.20 0.96
C ASP A 136 -5.47 -12.20 1.67
N VAL A 137 -5.99 -10.99 1.93
CA VAL A 137 -7.17 -10.81 2.78
C VAL A 137 -8.35 -10.28 2.00
N ILE A 138 -9.43 -11.06 2.04
CA ILE A 138 -10.77 -10.60 1.66
C ILE A 138 -11.58 -10.37 2.93
N LEU A 139 -11.97 -9.12 3.18
CA LEU A 139 -12.80 -8.76 4.32
C LEU A 139 -14.18 -8.27 3.85
N ARG A 140 -15.23 -8.73 4.52
CA ARG A 140 -16.62 -8.30 4.24
C ARG A 140 -17.30 -7.96 5.56
N GLY A 141 -17.97 -6.82 5.65
CA GLY A 141 -18.94 -6.66 6.72
C GLY A 141 -20.17 -7.53 6.48
N TRP A 142 -20.81 -7.98 7.56
CA TRP A 142 -22.02 -8.78 7.47
C TRP A 142 -22.92 -8.63 8.70
N ASN A 143 -24.18 -9.02 8.57
CA ASN A 143 -25.21 -8.87 9.62
C ASN A 143 -25.20 -10.00 10.66
N GLY A 144 -24.17 -10.86 10.66
CA GLY A 144 -23.99 -11.90 11.68
C GLY A 144 -23.64 -11.31 13.05
N LYS A 145 -23.66 -12.12 14.10
CA LYS A 145 -23.16 -11.74 15.44
C LYS A 145 -21.72 -12.16 15.68
N ASP A 146 -21.31 -13.24 15.02
CA ASP A 146 -19.99 -13.84 15.16
C ASP A 146 -19.08 -13.37 14.02
N ILE A 147 -17.78 -13.55 14.21
CA ILE A 147 -16.81 -13.49 13.12
C ILE A 147 -16.91 -14.81 12.36
N LYS A 148 -17.15 -14.76 11.04
CA LYS A 148 -17.14 -15.96 10.19
C LYS A 148 -15.89 -15.94 9.31
N CYS A 149 -15.06 -16.95 9.43
CA CYS A 149 -13.90 -17.16 8.57
C CYS A 149 -14.18 -18.31 7.60
N VAL A 150 -14.00 -18.05 6.31
CA VAL A 150 -14.01 -19.07 5.27
C VAL A 150 -12.59 -19.17 4.72
N ILE A 151 -11.98 -20.32 4.90
CA ILE A 151 -10.64 -20.62 4.39
C ILE A 151 -10.73 -21.64 3.27
N GLU A 152 -10.20 -21.27 2.12
CA GLU A 152 -9.96 -22.17 0.99
C GLU A 152 -8.48 -22.56 1.03
N LYS A 153 -8.23 -23.81 1.40
CA LYS A 153 -6.92 -24.40 1.56
C LYS A 153 -6.52 -25.06 0.25
N PHE A 154 -5.28 -24.85 -0.19
CA PHE A 154 -4.73 -25.46 -1.38
C PHE A 154 -3.43 -26.19 -1.04
N VAL A 155 -3.32 -27.43 -1.51
CA VAL A 155 -2.11 -28.25 -1.40
C VAL A 155 -1.72 -28.70 -2.79
N LEU A 156 -0.47 -28.44 -3.17
CA LEU A 156 0.13 -28.87 -4.42
C LEU A 156 0.76 -30.24 -4.25
N GLY A 157 0.48 -31.15 -5.17
CA GLY A 157 1.03 -32.51 -5.15
C GLY A 157 0.99 -33.18 -6.50
N THR A 158 1.56 -34.37 -6.59
CA THR A 158 1.41 -35.31 -7.72
C THR A 158 0.39 -36.40 -7.44
N GLU A 159 -0.02 -36.52 -6.18
CA GLU A 159 -0.97 -37.48 -5.65
C GLU A 159 -1.84 -36.75 -4.62
N GLU A 160 -3.00 -37.33 -4.30
CA GLU A 160 -3.91 -36.76 -3.32
C GLU A 160 -3.23 -36.65 -1.93
N PRO A 161 -3.18 -35.45 -1.33
CA PRO A 161 -2.52 -35.24 -0.05
C PRO A 161 -3.34 -35.85 1.09
N ASP A 162 -2.67 -36.21 2.17
CA ASP A 162 -3.34 -36.67 3.38
C ASP A 162 -4.08 -35.53 4.11
N GLU A 163 -4.92 -35.88 5.09
CA GLU A 163 -5.65 -34.89 5.89
C GLU A 163 -4.72 -33.96 6.67
N ALA A 164 -3.54 -34.46 7.07
CA ALA A 164 -2.58 -33.71 7.88
C ALA A 164 -1.99 -32.50 7.12
N GLU A 165 -1.80 -32.60 5.80
CA GLU A 165 -1.31 -31.49 4.97
C GLU A 165 -2.27 -30.31 4.95
N PHE A 166 -3.57 -30.58 4.86
CA PHE A 166 -4.57 -29.54 4.93
C PHE A 166 -4.82 -29.07 6.38
N ASP A 167 -4.73 -29.95 7.38
CA ASP A 167 -4.89 -29.59 8.80
C ASP A 167 -3.74 -28.71 9.31
N ALA A 168 -2.56 -28.83 8.69
CA ALA A 168 -1.43 -27.94 8.95
C ALA A 168 -1.75 -26.47 8.61
N ILE A 169 -2.67 -26.23 7.66
CA ILE A 169 -3.20 -24.89 7.39
C ILE A 169 -4.33 -24.63 8.38
N SER A 170 -4.22 -23.62 9.24
CA SER A 170 -5.29 -23.34 10.20
C SER A 170 -5.45 -21.86 10.52
N VAL A 171 -6.62 -21.53 11.06
CA VAL A 171 -6.93 -20.21 11.61
C VAL A 171 -6.77 -20.31 13.12
N GLN A 172 -5.79 -19.62 13.68
CA GLN A 172 -5.63 -19.47 15.12
C GLN A 172 -6.44 -18.27 15.58
N HIS A 173 -7.37 -18.49 16.51
CA HIS A 173 -8.16 -17.44 17.16
C HIS A 173 -7.86 -17.38 18.65
N GLU A 174 -7.58 -16.18 19.15
CA GLU A 174 -7.39 -15.93 20.58
C GLU A 174 -8.13 -14.66 21.01
N LEU A 175 -8.74 -14.67 22.19
CA LEU A 175 -9.27 -13.47 22.84
C LEU A 175 -8.34 -13.08 24.00
N ARG A 176 -7.47 -12.10 23.77
CA ARG A 176 -6.45 -11.71 24.76
C ARG A 176 -6.06 -10.24 24.66
N VAL A 177 -5.34 -9.76 25.69
CA VAL A 177 -4.60 -8.49 25.57
C VAL A 177 -3.38 -8.76 24.69
N ALA A 178 -3.31 -8.08 23.56
CA ALA A 178 -2.32 -8.35 22.50
C ALA A 178 -1.22 -7.29 22.40
N ASP A 179 -0.54 -7.00 23.51
CA ASP A 179 0.52 -6.00 23.60
C ASP A 179 1.65 -6.20 22.57
N ASP A 180 1.90 -7.45 22.17
CA ASP A 180 2.84 -7.86 21.13
C ASP A 180 2.40 -7.47 19.71
N LEU A 181 1.10 -7.26 19.50
CA LEU A 181 0.54 -6.89 18.19
C LEU A 181 0.18 -5.41 18.09
N VAL A 182 -0.38 -4.84 19.16
CA VAL A 182 -0.93 -3.47 19.17
C VAL A 182 -0.15 -2.50 20.05
N GLY A 183 0.90 -2.98 20.72
CA GLY A 183 1.67 -2.21 21.67
C GLY A 183 1.01 -2.17 23.05
N LYS A 184 1.78 -1.72 24.04
CA LYS A 184 1.31 -1.58 25.43
C LYS A 184 0.55 -0.28 25.63
N ASP A 185 -0.47 -0.33 26.49
CA ASP A 185 -1.17 0.87 26.94
C ASP A 185 -0.25 1.82 27.74
N LYS A 186 -0.73 3.02 28.02
CA LYS A 186 0.05 4.04 28.74
C LYS A 186 0.44 3.58 30.16
N ALA A 187 -0.50 2.98 30.90
CA ALA A 187 -0.27 2.57 32.28
C ALA A 187 0.79 1.46 32.39
N SER A 188 0.70 0.45 31.52
CA SER A 188 1.65 -0.67 31.48
C SER A 188 3.05 -0.22 31.07
N ARG A 189 3.16 0.80 30.21
CA ARG A 189 4.44 1.42 29.85
C ARG A 189 5.04 2.18 31.02
N GLU A 190 4.27 3.03 31.67
CA GLU A 190 4.72 3.79 32.84
C GLU A 190 5.16 2.87 33.98
N GLU A 191 4.42 1.77 34.21
CA GLU A 191 4.80 0.76 35.19
C GLU A 191 6.08 0.01 34.81
N ALA A 192 6.23 -0.38 33.54
CA ALA A 192 7.45 -1.02 33.05
C ALA A 192 8.68 -0.09 33.18
N GLU A 193 8.51 1.20 32.90
CA GLU A 193 9.60 2.18 33.01
C GLU A 193 9.93 2.49 34.47
N LYS A 194 8.92 2.55 35.35
CA LYS A 194 9.14 2.61 36.80
C LYS A 194 9.94 1.41 37.29
N ARG A 195 9.52 0.19 36.93
CA ARG A 195 10.23 -1.06 37.28
C ARG A 195 11.68 -1.05 36.76
N HIS A 196 11.90 -0.57 35.53
CA HIS A 196 13.24 -0.44 34.99
C HIS A 196 14.09 0.56 35.79
N SER A 197 13.54 1.74 36.11
CA SER A 197 14.25 2.78 36.87
C SER A 197 14.66 2.35 38.29
N GLU A 198 13.96 1.38 38.86
CA GLU A 198 14.25 0.82 40.18
C GLU A 198 15.41 -0.18 40.17
N GLN A 199 15.73 -0.78 39.00
CA GLN A 199 16.83 -1.74 38.84
C GLN A 199 18.20 -1.08 39.02
N ASN A 200 19.12 -1.77 39.71
CA ASN A 200 20.46 -1.26 40.01
C ASN A 200 21.28 -0.93 38.76
N GLU A 201 21.11 -1.70 37.68
CA GLU A 201 21.76 -1.46 36.38
C GLU A 201 21.27 -0.17 35.71
N SER A 202 19.96 0.11 35.79
CA SER A 202 19.40 1.38 35.31
C SER A 202 19.93 2.57 36.11
N LYS A 203 20.13 2.43 37.42
CA LYS A 203 20.71 3.50 38.27
C LYS A 203 22.19 3.76 37.96
N ALA A 204 22.91 2.73 37.52
CA ALA A 204 24.31 2.83 37.10
C ALA A 204 24.50 3.32 35.65
N SER A 205 23.42 3.50 34.89
CA SER A 205 23.48 3.94 33.49
C SER A 205 23.88 5.42 33.33
N SER A 206 24.68 5.70 32.29
CA SER A 206 25.08 7.07 31.98
C SER A 206 23.86 7.92 31.55
N PRO A 207 23.94 9.26 31.63
CA PRO A 207 22.88 10.14 31.10
C PRO A 207 22.60 9.91 29.62
N GLU A 208 23.63 9.62 28.82
CA GLU A 208 23.51 9.34 27.39
C GLU A 208 22.73 8.05 27.13
N SER A 209 23.03 6.97 27.87
CA SER A 209 22.29 5.71 27.76
C SER A 209 20.81 5.87 28.13
N ARG A 210 20.51 6.69 29.14
CA ARG A 210 19.11 7.01 29.52
C ARG A 210 18.39 7.79 28.42
N LYS A 211 19.07 8.75 27.79
CA LYS A 211 18.52 9.51 26.67
C LYS A 211 18.24 8.61 25.46
N MET A 212 19.20 7.78 25.06
CA MET A 212 19.03 6.83 23.94
C MET A 212 17.88 5.85 24.19
N ARG A 213 17.74 5.36 25.43
CA ARG A 213 16.60 4.53 25.81
C ARG A 213 15.28 5.30 25.66
N ALA A 214 15.20 6.53 26.17
CA ALA A 214 13.97 7.33 26.08
C ALA A 214 13.58 7.60 24.61
N GLU A 215 14.56 7.87 23.75
CA GLU A 215 14.37 8.02 22.30
C GLU A 215 13.85 6.73 21.67
N LEU A 216 14.48 5.58 21.96
CA LEU A 216 14.02 4.27 21.47
C LEU A 216 12.60 3.93 21.94
N LEU A 217 12.26 4.21 23.20
CA LEU A 217 10.91 3.99 23.73
C LEU A 217 9.88 4.90 23.05
N ALA A 218 10.24 6.15 22.76
CA ALA A 218 9.39 7.07 22.02
C ALA A 218 9.17 6.59 20.58
N GLU A 219 10.21 6.07 19.92
CA GLU A 219 10.13 5.49 18.58
C GLU A 219 9.23 4.24 18.55
N ILE A 220 9.43 3.32 19.50
CA ILE A 220 8.54 2.15 19.67
C ILE A 220 7.10 2.60 19.94
N GLN A 221 6.90 3.62 20.78
CA GLN A 221 5.56 4.15 21.02
C GLN A 221 4.93 4.73 19.75
N ALA A 222 5.72 5.43 18.94
CA ALA A 222 5.25 6.04 17.71
C ALA A 222 4.83 4.97 16.68
N SER A 223 5.57 3.86 16.57
CA SER A 223 5.23 2.76 15.64
C SER A 223 3.92 2.04 15.97
N TYR A 224 3.46 2.11 17.23
CA TYR A 224 2.16 1.58 17.66
C TYR A 224 1.06 2.65 17.79
N ALA A 225 1.32 3.91 17.41
CA ALA A 225 0.38 5.01 17.66
C ALA A 225 -0.98 4.80 16.98
N MET A 226 -1.01 4.22 15.78
CA MET A 226 -2.26 3.93 15.06
C MET A 226 -3.15 2.91 15.79
N TYR A 227 -2.56 2.05 16.63
CA TYR A 227 -3.27 1.02 17.39
C TYR A 227 -3.73 1.47 18.76
N GLN A 228 -3.54 2.74 19.13
CA GLN A 228 -3.92 3.25 20.44
C GLN A 228 -5.34 2.84 20.89
N PRO A 229 -6.39 2.81 20.03
CA PRO A 229 -7.73 2.37 20.45
C PRO A 229 -7.82 0.90 20.89
N LEU A 230 -6.87 0.06 20.48
CA LEU A 230 -6.82 -1.38 20.77
C LEU A 230 -5.99 -1.72 22.02
N GLN A 231 -5.11 -0.82 22.44
CA GLN A 231 -4.15 -1.08 23.52
C GLN A 231 -4.83 -1.30 24.88
N GLY A 232 -4.39 -2.33 25.60
CA GLY A 232 -4.90 -2.68 26.93
C GLY A 232 -6.25 -3.41 26.94
N ASN A 233 -6.89 -3.60 25.79
CA ASN A 233 -8.16 -4.32 25.67
C ASN A 233 -7.94 -5.80 25.36
N LYS A 234 -8.92 -6.63 25.73
CA LYS A 234 -9.01 -8.00 25.19
C LYS A 234 -9.60 -7.92 23.79
N ILE A 235 -8.81 -8.30 22.79
CA ILE A 235 -9.17 -8.22 21.38
C ILE A 235 -9.16 -9.62 20.77
N ASP A 236 -10.01 -9.82 19.77
CA ASP A 236 -10.03 -11.03 18.97
C ASP A 236 -8.88 -10.98 17.97
N THR A 237 -7.93 -11.90 18.09
CA THR A 237 -6.83 -12.04 17.14
C THR A 237 -7.10 -13.23 16.22
N LEU A 238 -6.92 -13.05 14.92
CA LEU A 238 -6.98 -14.11 13.92
C LEU A 238 -5.66 -14.16 13.16
N LYS A 239 -4.98 -15.31 13.19
CA LYS A 239 -3.75 -15.55 12.45
C LYS A 239 -3.89 -16.79 11.59
N ILE A 240 -3.46 -16.70 10.33
CA ILE A 240 -3.38 -17.84 9.42
C ILE A 240 -1.98 -18.44 9.55
N VAL A 241 -1.90 -19.74 9.79
CA VAL A 241 -0.64 -20.46 10.00
C VAL A 241 -0.56 -21.68 9.06
N GLY A 242 0.65 -22.19 8.87
CA GLY A 242 0.95 -23.35 8.03
C GLY A 242 1.40 -22.98 6.62
N LEU A 243 1.57 -21.69 6.35
CA LEU A 243 1.85 -21.17 5.00
C LEU A 243 3.33 -20.84 4.78
N THR A 244 4.13 -20.80 5.86
CA THR A 244 5.55 -20.41 5.80
C THR A 244 6.48 -21.61 5.97
N PHE A 245 7.75 -21.46 5.55
CA PHE A 245 8.78 -22.48 5.74
C PHE A 245 8.99 -22.83 7.22
N GLN A 246 8.96 -21.84 8.11
CA GLN A 246 9.10 -21.99 9.56
C GLN A 246 7.95 -22.80 10.17
N GLU A 247 6.79 -22.81 9.52
CA GLU A 247 5.61 -23.59 9.88
C GLU A 247 5.57 -24.95 9.15
N GLY A 248 6.68 -25.35 8.55
CA GLY A 248 6.84 -26.63 7.85
C GLY A 248 6.25 -26.66 6.44
N ASN A 249 6.01 -25.51 5.81
CA ASN A 249 5.62 -25.48 4.40
C ASN A 249 6.83 -25.76 3.51
N GLU A 250 6.62 -26.53 2.46
CA GLU A 250 7.67 -26.94 1.53
C GLU A 250 7.62 -26.12 0.25
N HIS A 251 8.78 -25.91 -0.36
CA HIS A 251 8.87 -25.22 -1.64
C HIS A 251 9.18 -26.23 -2.75
N LEU A 252 8.22 -26.40 -3.65
CA LEU A 252 8.27 -27.30 -4.79
C LEU A 252 8.89 -26.61 -6.01
N SER A 253 9.54 -27.40 -6.88
CA SER A 253 10.12 -26.90 -8.13
C SER A 253 9.38 -27.51 -9.31
N GLY A 254 8.77 -26.65 -10.13
CA GLY A 254 8.05 -27.05 -11.35
C GLY A 254 8.67 -26.43 -12.59
N ARG A 255 8.55 -27.13 -13.71
CA ARG A 255 8.96 -26.64 -15.02
C ARG A 255 7.83 -26.80 -16.04
N THR A 256 7.49 -25.74 -16.75
CA THR A 256 6.64 -25.85 -17.93
C THR A 256 7.53 -25.78 -19.17
N LYS A 257 7.46 -26.78 -20.05
CA LYS A 257 8.16 -26.77 -21.34
C LYS A 257 7.25 -26.16 -22.39
N SER A 258 7.71 -25.12 -23.08
CA SER A 258 7.06 -24.62 -24.28
C SER A 258 7.67 -25.29 -25.52
N PRO A 259 6.87 -25.70 -26.53
CA PRO A 259 7.38 -26.26 -27.78
C PRO A 259 8.42 -25.37 -28.48
N GLY A 260 8.31 -24.04 -28.33
CA GLY A 260 9.24 -23.06 -28.88
C GLY A 260 10.55 -22.86 -28.08
N GLY A 261 10.77 -23.65 -27.02
CA GLY A 261 11.99 -23.58 -26.18
C GLY A 261 11.94 -22.56 -25.03
N ALA A 262 10.94 -21.68 -24.99
CA ALA A 262 10.73 -20.68 -23.94
C ALA A 262 10.01 -21.24 -22.70
N GLY A 263 10.49 -22.37 -22.17
CA GLY A 263 9.91 -22.96 -20.96
C GLY A 263 10.13 -22.11 -19.70
N THR A 264 9.23 -22.22 -18.74
CA THR A 264 9.36 -21.59 -17.42
C THR A 264 9.89 -22.59 -16.40
N PHE A 265 10.73 -22.10 -15.49
CA PHE A 265 11.07 -22.80 -14.26
C PHE A 265 10.58 -21.94 -13.10
N GLY A 266 9.87 -22.54 -12.15
CA GLY A 266 9.20 -21.82 -11.08
C GLY A 266 9.27 -22.58 -9.76
N GLY A 267 9.30 -21.79 -8.69
CA GLY A 267 9.12 -22.23 -7.33
C GLY A 267 7.67 -22.07 -6.90
N PHE A 268 7.12 -23.05 -6.19
CA PHE A 268 5.75 -23.01 -5.69
C PHE A 268 5.71 -23.45 -4.23
N TRP A 269 5.02 -22.70 -3.38
CA TRP A 269 4.73 -23.17 -2.02
C TRP A 269 3.73 -24.32 -2.10
N LYS A 270 4.05 -25.44 -1.44
CA LYS A 270 3.21 -26.64 -1.40
C LYS A 270 1.83 -26.30 -0.84
N ARG A 271 1.79 -25.55 0.25
CA ARG A 271 0.56 -25.10 0.90
C ARG A 271 0.32 -23.63 0.64
N SER A 272 -0.91 -23.28 0.28
CA SER A 272 -1.38 -21.90 0.19
C SER A 272 -2.84 -21.81 0.66
N ALA A 273 -3.30 -20.62 1.01
CA ALA A 273 -4.69 -20.43 1.42
C ALA A 273 -5.23 -19.09 0.94
N LYS A 274 -6.52 -19.08 0.61
CA LYS A 274 -7.29 -17.87 0.39
C LYS A 274 -8.29 -17.71 1.52
N VAL A 275 -8.32 -16.53 2.11
CA VAL A 275 -9.08 -16.29 3.34
C VAL A 275 -10.10 -15.18 3.12
N THR A 276 -11.37 -15.51 3.38
CA THR A 276 -12.46 -14.54 3.42
C THR A 276 -13.03 -14.46 4.82
N ILE A 277 -12.90 -13.29 5.45
CA ILE A 277 -13.39 -13.03 6.80
C ILE A 277 -14.59 -12.11 6.72
N TYR A 278 -15.68 -12.54 7.35
CA TYR A 278 -16.90 -11.78 7.52
C TYR A 278 -16.93 -11.22 8.94
N ILE A 279 -16.92 -9.90 9.05
CA ILE A 279 -16.84 -9.17 10.32
C ILE A 279 -18.19 -8.55 10.65
N PRO A 280 -18.79 -8.87 11.80
CA PRO A 280 -20.02 -8.20 12.25
C PRO A 280 -19.70 -6.75 12.63
N ALA A 281 -20.71 -5.89 12.76
CA ALA A 281 -20.52 -4.50 13.21
C ALA A 281 -19.69 -4.46 14.51
N CYS A 282 -18.58 -3.74 14.49
CA CYS A 282 -17.62 -3.70 15.59
C CYS A 282 -16.96 -2.32 15.70
N ASN A 283 -16.19 -2.10 16.76
CA ASN A 283 -15.60 -0.78 16.99
C ASN A 283 -14.38 -0.55 16.09
N HIS A 284 -13.52 -1.57 15.97
CA HIS A 284 -12.27 -1.50 15.24
C HIS A 284 -11.89 -2.85 14.61
N VAL A 285 -11.35 -2.79 13.40
CA VAL A 285 -10.66 -3.88 12.72
C VAL A 285 -9.27 -3.41 12.33
N ALA A 286 -8.25 -4.18 12.70
CA ALA A 286 -6.90 -4.02 12.18
C ALA A 286 -6.52 -5.21 11.30
N VAL A 287 -5.97 -4.94 10.12
CA VAL A 287 -5.41 -5.96 9.21
C VAL A 287 -3.93 -5.71 9.04
N ARG A 288 -3.14 -6.73 9.35
CA ARG A 288 -1.69 -6.79 9.24
C ARG A 288 -1.33 -7.76 8.12
N GLY A 289 -0.24 -7.51 7.41
CA GLY A 289 0.20 -8.30 6.26
C GLY A 289 -0.25 -7.75 4.90
N CYS A 290 -0.60 -6.47 4.80
CA CYS A 290 -1.31 -5.92 3.64
C CYS A 290 -0.45 -5.74 2.34
N MET A 291 0.61 -6.54 2.09
CA MET A 291 1.50 -6.38 0.94
C MET A 291 1.24 -7.34 -0.24
N VAL A 292 0.35 -8.34 -0.09
CA VAL A 292 0.02 -9.27 -1.19
C VAL A 292 -1.29 -8.90 -1.86
N ALA A 293 -2.41 -8.91 -1.14
CA ALA A 293 -3.69 -8.45 -1.68
C ALA A 293 -4.64 -8.02 -0.55
N VAL A 294 -5.41 -6.97 -0.81
CA VAL A 294 -6.40 -6.45 0.14
C VAL A 294 -7.67 -6.13 -0.62
N ASP A 295 -8.76 -6.80 -0.27
CA ASP A 295 -10.09 -6.49 -0.77
C ASP A 295 -11.07 -6.41 0.41
N ILE A 296 -11.39 -5.17 0.81
CA ILE A 296 -12.24 -4.88 1.96
C ILE A 296 -13.48 -4.14 1.50
N LYS A 297 -14.66 -4.63 1.91
CA LYS A 297 -15.93 -4.06 1.50
C LYS A 297 -17.00 -4.07 2.59
N SER A 298 -17.79 -2.99 2.67
CA SER A 298 -19.04 -2.90 3.44
C SER A 298 -18.86 -3.13 4.94
N LEU A 299 -17.80 -2.56 5.54
CA LEU A 299 -17.46 -2.76 6.95
C LEU A 299 -18.03 -1.64 7.83
N ASP A 300 -18.70 -2.00 8.91
CA ASP A 300 -19.16 -1.08 9.98
C ASP A 300 -18.18 -1.15 11.15
N ALA A 301 -17.07 -0.42 11.01
CA ALA A 301 -15.98 -0.30 11.98
C ALA A 301 -14.94 0.73 11.54
N ASN A 302 -14.14 1.22 12.50
CA ASN A 302 -12.86 1.87 12.15
C ASN A 302 -11.86 0.83 11.65
N LEU A 303 -11.16 1.13 10.56
CA LEU A 303 -10.25 0.21 9.88
C LEU A 303 -8.80 0.69 9.97
N ILE A 304 -7.89 -0.20 10.35
CA ILE A 304 -6.43 0.02 10.33
C ILE A 304 -5.82 -1.01 9.40
N LEU A 305 -5.01 -0.59 8.43
CA LEU A 305 -4.31 -1.45 7.48
C LEU A 305 -2.82 -1.20 7.58
N THR A 306 -2.02 -2.26 7.68
CA THR A 306 -0.57 -2.13 7.71
C THR A 306 0.15 -3.23 6.95
N ALA A 307 1.33 -2.89 6.44
CA ALA A 307 2.30 -3.84 5.92
C ALA A 307 2.98 -4.71 7.00
N HIS A 308 2.85 -4.38 8.29
CA HIS A 308 3.48 -5.15 9.37
C HIS A 308 3.13 -6.64 9.30
N ASP A 309 4.11 -7.49 9.62
CA ASP A 309 4.03 -8.97 9.58
C ASP A 309 3.83 -9.58 8.19
N SER A 310 3.87 -8.79 7.12
CA SER A 310 3.76 -9.35 5.77
C SER A 310 4.98 -10.21 5.41
N GLN A 311 4.74 -11.42 4.90
CA GLN A 311 5.81 -12.36 4.55
C GLN A 311 6.15 -12.36 3.06
N ASP A 312 5.28 -11.77 2.24
CA ASP A 312 5.40 -11.75 0.79
C ASP A 312 4.92 -10.40 0.24
N ARG A 313 5.18 -10.15 -1.04
CA ARG A 313 4.80 -8.91 -1.71
C ARG A 313 4.35 -9.21 -3.13
N SER A 314 3.14 -8.78 -3.45
CA SER A 314 2.63 -8.92 -4.81
C SER A 314 2.51 -7.57 -5.50
N TYR A 315 3.04 -7.53 -6.72
CA TYR A 315 2.99 -6.38 -7.60
C TYR A 315 1.88 -6.62 -8.61
N GLY A 316 0.84 -5.78 -8.62
CA GLY A 316 -0.25 -5.90 -9.59
C GLY A 316 -1.52 -6.60 -9.08
N LYS A 317 -1.61 -6.93 -7.80
CA LYS A 317 -2.86 -7.42 -7.20
C LYS A 317 -3.83 -6.28 -6.84
N ASN A 318 -5.03 -6.67 -6.46
CA ASN A 318 -6.07 -5.76 -6.02
C ASN A 318 -5.79 -5.30 -4.58
N PHE A 319 -5.75 -3.98 -4.40
CA PHE A 319 -5.64 -3.33 -3.10
C PHE A 319 -6.73 -2.27 -2.99
N SER A 320 -7.90 -2.67 -2.52
CA SER A 320 -9.09 -1.84 -2.48
C SER A 320 -9.84 -1.90 -1.15
N VAL A 321 -10.30 -0.73 -0.73
CA VAL A 321 -11.12 -0.49 0.46
C VAL A 321 -12.37 0.25 0.02
N LYS A 322 -13.55 -0.33 0.26
CA LYS A 322 -14.83 0.19 -0.22
C LYS A 322 -15.91 0.18 0.87
N ASP A 323 -16.76 1.18 0.87
CA ASP A 323 -17.99 1.22 1.68
C ASP A 323 -17.69 1.00 3.18
N ILE A 324 -16.86 1.85 3.77
CA ILE A 324 -16.47 1.76 5.20
C ILE A 324 -17.28 2.77 6.01
N ASP A 325 -18.06 2.27 6.97
CA ASP A 325 -18.70 3.10 7.99
C ASP A 325 -17.76 3.26 9.20
N GLY A 326 -16.91 4.28 9.14
CA GLY A 326 -15.86 4.54 10.12
C GLY A 326 -14.65 5.26 9.53
N ASN A 327 -13.61 5.44 10.34
CA ASN A 327 -12.33 5.97 9.89
C ASN A 327 -11.46 4.88 9.25
N VAL A 328 -10.60 5.26 8.31
CA VAL A 328 -9.60 4.37 7.69
C VAL A 328 -8.20 4.92 7.92
N THR A 329 -7.32 4.10 8.49
CA THR A 329 -5.89 4.39 8.63
C THR A 329 -5.09 3.37 7.84
N VAL A 330 -4.20 3.81 6.96
CA VAL A 330 -3.31 2.97 6.16
C VAL A 330 -1.87 3.34 6.48
N ASP A 331 -1.05 2.34 6.79
CA ASP A 331 0.35 2.50 7.18
C ASP A 331 1.25 1.55 6.38
N GLU A 332 1.98 2.12 5.43
CA GLU A 332 2.92 1.48 4.51
C GLU A 332 2.33 0.33 3.66
N ALA A 333 0.99 0.25 3.57
CA ALA A 333 0.31 -0.71 2.71
C ALA A 333 -0.03 -0.08 1.33
N PRO A 334 0.15 -0.82 0.22
CA PRO A 334 -0.04 -0.33 -1.16
C PRO A 334 -1.52 -0.23 -1.56
N ILE A 335 -2.35 0.47 -0.79
CA ILE A 335 -3.78 0.63 -1.08
C ILE A 335 -3.97 1.56 -2.29
N ARG A 336 -4.59 1.04 -3.35
CA ARG A 336 -4.76 1.72 -4.64
C ARG A 336 -6.14 2.34 -4.81
N LEU A 337 -7.14 1.87 -4.06
CA LEU A 337 -8.50 2.38 -4.14
C LEU A 337 -9.11 2.51 -2.75
N ILE A 338 -9.53 3.72 -2.40
CA ILE A 338 -10.41 4.02 -1.26
C ILE A 338 -11.66 4.69 -1.80
N HIS A 339 -12.82 4.13 -1.49
CA HIS A 339 -14.11 4.63 -1.99
C HIS A 339 -15.22 4.47 -0.95
N GLY A 340 -16.00 5.52 -0.73
CA GLY A 340 -17.19 5.45 0.14
C GLY A 340 -16.81 5.25 1.60
N VAL A 341 -16.15 6.24 2.21
CA VAL A 341 -15.76 6.22 3.63
C VAL A 341 -16.55 7.29 4.38
N THR A 342 -17.24 6.91 5.46
CA THR A 342 -18.05 7.86 6.24
C THR A 342 -17.22 8.72 7.20
N GLY A 343 -16.07 8.23 7.64
CA GLY A 343 -15.14 8.93 8.53
C GLY A 343 -13.95 9.56 7.81
N ASN A 344 -12.89 9.79 8.59
CA ASN A 344 -11.62 10.31 8.11
C ASN A 344 -10.76 9.21 7.48
N VAL A 345 -9.95 9.58 6.50
CA VAL A 345 -8.96 8.71 5.87
C VAL A 345 -7.56 9.26 6.12
N THR A 346 -6.70 8.46 6.75
CA THR A 346 -5.27 8.75 6.89
C THR A 346 -4.46 7.68 6.15
N MET A 347 -3.54 8.10 5.28
CA MET A 347 -2.65 7.20 4.56
C MET A 347 -1.21 7.67 4.70
N THR A 348 -0.32 6.76 5.11
CA THR A 348 1.12 6.93 5.08
C THR A 348 1.68 5.82 4.20
N GLN A 349 2.40 6.18 3.15
CA GLN A 349 3.06 5.25 2.22
C GLN A 349 4.36 5.90 1.78
N THR A 350 5.32 5.90 2.69
CA THR A 350 6.63 6.52 2.50
C THR A 350 7.68 5.54 2.00
N ASP A 351 7.36 4.25 1.93
CA ASP A 351 8.17 3.26 1.25
C ASP A 351 7.80 3.11 -0.24
N GLU A 352 8.80 2.90 -1.09
CA GLU A 352 8.59 2.58 -2.50
C GLU A 352 8.07 1.14 -2.63
N VAL A 353 6.75 1.03 -2.76
CA VAL A 353 6.03 -0.26 -2.87
C VAL A 353 6.01 -0.83 -4.30
N THR A 354 6.55 -0.14 -5.31
CA THR A 354 6.66 -0.69 -6.67
C THR A 354 7.85 -1.64 -6.85
N ASN A 355 7.77 -2.55 -7.83
CA ASN A 355 8.86 -3.47 -8.13
C ASN A 355 9.92 -2.76 -8.98
N THR A 356 11.06 -2.43 -8.38
CA THR A 356 12.19 -1.90 -9.15
C THR A 356 12.90 -3.05 -9.87
N GLY A 357 12.82 -3.04 -11.20
CA GLY A 357 13.51 -4.02 -12.03
C GLY A 357 14.95 -3.59 -12.33
N THR A 358 15.87 -4.55 -12.39
CA THR A 358 17.18 -4.33 -13.01
C THR A 358 17.34 -5.22 -14.23
N MET A 359 17.51 -4.61 -15.40
CA MET A 359 17.82 -5.32 -16.63
C MET A 359 19.33 -5.34 -16.85
N HIS A 360 19.84 -6.49 -17.26
CA HIS A 360 21.22 -6.66 -17.71
C HIS A 360 21.22 -6.82 -19.22
N SER A 361 21.71 -5.82 -19.94
CA SER A 361 21.85 -5.91 -21.40
C SER A 361 23.18 -5.34 -21.84
N ARG A 362 23.89 -6.06 -22.72
CA ARG A 362 25.16 -5.63 -23.32
C ARG A 362 26.23 -5.19 -22.30
N GLY A 363 26.26 -5.82 -21.12
CA GLY A 363 27.21 -5.49 -20.03
C GLY A 363 26.84 -4.27 -19.19
N LEU A 364 25.71 -3.62 -19.46
CA LEU A 364 25.16 -2.53 -18.65
C LEU A 364 24.03 -3.05 -17.76
N ARG A 365 23.99 -2.55 -16.52
CA ARG A 365 22.88 -2.74 -15.61
C ARG A 365 22.04 -1.47 -15.61
N THR A 366 20.83 -1.55 -16.15
CA THR A 366 19.85 -0.46 -16.09
C THR A 366 18.86 -0.77 -14.98
N SER A 367 18.76 0.13 -14.01
CA SER A 367 17.65 0.15 -13.06
C SER A 367 16.50 0.93 -13.68
N SER A 368 15.30 0.36 -13.66
CA SER A 368 14.08 1.06 -14.05
C SER A 368 13.14 1.07 -12.85
N SER A 369 12.75 2.27 -12.42
CA SER A 369 11.60 2.43 -11.55
C SER A 369 10.35 2.50 -12.45
N PRO A 370 9.35 1.64 -12.24
CA PRO A 370 8.10 1.73 -13.00
C PRO A 370 7.42 3.10 -12.76
N PRO A 371 6.43 3.47 -13.59
CA PRO A 371 5.55 4.57 -13.26
C PRO A 371 4.90 4.32 -11.89
N PRO A 372 4.56 5.37 -11.13
CA PRO A 372 3.90 5.18 -9.85
C PRO A 372 2.52 4.57 -10.08
N ASP A 373 2.12 3.69 -9.15
CA ASP A 373 0.81 3.05 -9.23
C ASP A 373 -0.32 4.09 -9.17
N PRO A 374 -1.40 3.92 -9.95
CA PRO A 374 -2.62 4.70 -9.80
C PRO A 374 -3.25 4.46 -8.42
N THR A 375 -3.45 5.54 -7.68
CA THR A 375 -4.11 5.53 -6.37
C THR A 375 -5.29 6.49 -6.39
N SER A 376 -6.49 6.00 -6.12
CA SER A 376 -7.72 6.78 -6.14
C SER A 376 -8.37 6.81 -4.76
N VAL A 377 -8.64 8.02 -4.25
CA VAL A 377 -9.37 8.25 -3.00
C VAL A 377 -10.59 9.10 -3.33
N THR A 378 -11.77 8.50 -3.16
CA THR A 378 -13.05 9.07 -3.62
C THR A 378 -14.14 8.90 -2.57
N ASP A 379 -15.10 9.81 -2.56
CA ASP A 379 -16.31 9.74 -1.73
C ASP A 379 -15.98 9.51 -0.24
N VAL A 380 -15.18 10.42 0.31
CA VAL A 380 -14.80 10.46 1.73
C VAL A 380 -15.57 11.58 2.40
N ASN A 381 -16.43 11.26 3.35
CA ASN A 381 -17.24 12.27 4.05
C ASN A 381 -16.41 13.11 5.03
N GLY A 382 -15.37 12.51 5.63
CA GLY A 382 -14.47 13.17 6.57
C GLY A 382 -13.24 13.82 5.94
N ASP A 383 -12.21 14.03 6.76
CA ASP A 383 -10.91 14.56 6.35
C ASP A 383 -10.11 13.50 5.58
N PHE A 384 -9.31 13.94 4.61
CA PHE A 384 -8.27 13.13 3.97
C PHE A 384 -6.88 13.67 4.31
N LYS A 385 -6.06 12.82 4.94
CA LYS A 385 -4.65 13.07 5.20
C LYS A 385 -3.79 12.01 4.49
N GLY A 386 -2.90 12.42 3.60
CA GLY A 386 -2.04 11.50 2.85
C GLY A 386 -0.57 11.92 2.86
N HIS A 387 0.35 11.00 3.11
CA HIS A 387 1.78 11.18 2.88
C HIS A 387 2.30 10.03 2.03
N PHE A 388 2.64 10.35 0.79
CA PHE A 388 3.16 9.41 -0.20
C PHE A 388 4.57 9.83 -0.61
N VAL A 389 5.51 8.87 -0.68
CA VAL A 389 6.77 9.12 -1.39
C VAL A 389 6.50 9.29 -2.88
N ARG A 390 5.69 8.41 -3.47
CA ARG A 390 5.37 8.48 -4.90
C ARG A 390 4.06 7.75 -5.22
N ALA A 391 3.05 8.49 -5.65
CA ALA A 391 1.78 7.93 -6.13
C ALA A 391 1.25 8.71 -7.34
N ASP A 392 0.50 8.06 -8.23
CA ASP A 392 -0.37 8.77 -9.17
C ASP A 392 -1.75 8.94 -8.52
N LEU A 393 -1.87 10.01 -7.72
CA LEU A 393 -2.97 10.20 -6.79
C LEU A 393 -4.14 10.93 -7.44
N ARG A 394 -5.34 10.33 -7.42
CA ARG A 394 -6.60 10.98 -7.77
C ARG A 394 -7.44 11.19 -6.51
N LEU A 395 -7.90 12.42 -6.30
CA LEU A 395 -8.72 12.85 -5.17
C LEU A 395 -10.02 13.44 -5.70
N GLU A 396 -11.15 12.96 -5.18
CA GLU A 396 -12.48 13.39 -5.63
C GLU A 396 -13.49 13.26 -4.50
N SER A 397 -14.47 14.16 -4.44
CA SER A 397 -15.58 14.11 -3.46
C SER A 397 -15.12 13.95 -1.99
N ILE A 398 -14.14 14.76 -1.56
CA ILE A 398 -13.70 14.81 -0.16
C ILE A 398 -14.53 15.87 0.58
N GLY A 399 -15.25 15.48 1.63
CA GLY A 399 -16.12 16.37 2.41
C GLY A 399 -15.39 17.22 3.43
N GLY A 400 -14.32 16.70 4.04
CA GLY A 400 -13.53 17.39 5.06
C GLY A 400 -12.29 18.12 4.53
N LYS A 401 -11.32 18.29 5.42
CA LYS A 401 -10.01 18.89 5.13
C LYS A 401 -9.18 17.96 4.25
N ILE A 402 -8.42 18.54 3.32
CA ILE A 402 -7.46 17.82 2.47
C ILE A 402 -6.05 18.21 2.93
N ASP A 403 -5.24 17.25 3.36
CA ASP A 403 -3.87 17.45 3.82
C ASP A 403 -2.96 16.40 3.17
N VAL A 404 -2.34 16.74 2.05
CA VAL A 404 -1.60 15.79 1.21
C VAL A 404 -0.15 16.24 1.01
N THR A 405 0.77 15.30 1.23
CA THR A 405 2.15 15.32 0.75
C THR A 405 2.31 14.18 -0.25
N ASN A 406 2.64 14.48 -1.51
CA ASN A 406 3.02 13.49 -2.51
C ASN A 406 4.37 13.91 -3.10
N GLU A 407 5.45 13.32 -2.59
CA GLU A 407 6.80 13.88 -2.77
C GLU A 407 7.20 13.93 -4.24
N TYR A 408 7.09 12.82 -4.97
CA TYR A 408 7.57 12.69 -6.35
C TYR A 408 6.51 12.22 -7.35
N GLY A 409 5.23 12.22 -6.96
CA GLY A 409 4.11 11.73 -7.75
C GLY A 409 3.22 12.83 -8.33
N ASN A 410 2.28 12.43 -9.19
CA ASN A 410 1.23 13.33 -9.67
C ASN A 410 0.07 13.33 -8.70
N THR A 411 -0.60 14.47 -8.54
CA THR A 411 -1.84 14.59 -7.77
C THR A 411 -2.89 15.29 -8.61
N HIS A 412 -4.01 14.62 -8.86
CA HIS A 412 -5.18 15.17 -9.53
C HIS A 412 -6.32 15.32 -8.54
N LEU A 413 -6.67 16.57 -8.21
CA LEU A 413 -7.81 16.92 -7.37
C LEU A 413 -8.98 17.38 -8.24
N VAL A 414 -10.13 16.73 -8.11
CA VAL A 414 -11.38 17.14 -8.76
C VAL A 414 -12.32 17.75 -7.73
N VAL A 415 -12.59 19.05 -7.86
CA VAL A 415 -13.47 19.80 -6.96
C VAL A 415 -14.86 19.92 -7.60
N LYS A 416 -15.74 18.96 -7.28
CA LYS A 416 -17.13 18.93 -7.76
C LYS A 416 -18.10 19.79 -6.93
N GLN A 417 -17.74 20.05 -5.67
CA GLN A 417 -18.51 20.83 -4.71
C GLN A 417 -17.57 21.73 -3.89
N PRO A 418 -18.07 22.83 -3.30
CA PRO A 418 -17.27 23.69 -2.45
C PRO A 418 -16.58 22.92 -1.33
N LEU A 419 -15.30 23.20 -1.10
CA LEU A 419 -14.55 22.62 0.00
C LEU A 419 -15.02 23.22 1.33
N SER A 420 -14.81 22.47 2.42
CA SER A 420 -15.08 22.94 3.77
C SER A 420 -14.22 24.17 4.12
N ALA A 421 -14.69 25.01 5.04
CA ALA A 421 -13.92 26.16 5.52
C ALA A 421 -12.76 25.69 6.42
N ALA A 422 -11.64 25.31 5.79
CA ALA A 422 -10.45 24.82 6.43
C ALA A 422 -9.19 25.18 5.64
N ALA A 423 -8.02 24.99 6.27
CA ALA A 423 -6.72 25.12 5.62
C ALA A 423 -6.31 23.81 4.91
N HIS A 424 -6.71 23.65 3.64
CA HIS A 424 -6.33 22.52 2.80
C HIS A 424 -4.90 22.69 2.26
N ARG A 425 -4.22 21.58 1.94
CA ARG A 425 -2.96 21.60 1.21
C ARG A 425 -2.75 20.35 0.36
N ILE A 426 -2.08 20.56 -0.76
CA ILE A 426 -1.41 19.54 -1.55
C ILE A 426 0.02 20.04 -1.76
N VAL A 427 1.00 19.31 -1.23
CA VAL A 427 2.42 19.65 -1.31
C VAL A 427 3.20 18.56 -2.02
N SER A 428 4.20 18.95 -2.81
CA SER A 428 5.02 18.03 -3.60
C SER A 428 6.44 18.57 -3.80
N HIS A 429 7.45 17.71 -3.84
CA HIS A 429 8.80 18.09 -4.27
C HIS A 429 8.88 18.20 -5.80
N SER A 430 8.30 17.25 -6.52
CA SER A 430 8.20 17.23 -7.98
C SER A 430 6.99 16.43 -8.48
N GLY A 431 6.64 16.62 -9.75
CA GLY A 431 5.45 16.02 -10.37
C GLY A 431 4.42 17.08 -10.77
N ILE A 432 3.20 16.66 -11.09
CA ILE A 432 2.12 17.55 -11.49
C ILE A 432 1.06 17.59 -10.39
N ILE A 433 0.70 18.79 -9.91
CA ILE A 433 -0.51 19.02 -9.13
C ILE A 433 -1.56 19.61 -10.08
N HIS A 434 -2.58 18.83 -10.44
CA HIS A 434 -3.69 19.29 -11.25
C HIS A 434 -4.93 19.46 -10.37
N ALA A 435 -5.44 20.68 -10.27
CA ALA A 435 -6.71 20.98 -9.62
C ALA A 435 -7.76 21.31 -10.69
N ALA A 436 -8.71 20.40 -10.86
CA ALA A 436 -9.85 20.55 -11.76
C ALA A 436 -11.03 21.17 -11.00
N CYS A 437 -11.40 22.41 -11.35
CA CYS A 437 -12.55 23.11 -10.78
C CYS A 437 -13.21 24.01 -11.83
N LYS A 438 -14.54 24.17 -11.76
CA LYS A 438 -15.30 24.93 -12.76
C LYS A 438 -14.82 26.39 -12.88
N ASP A 439 -14.62 27.02 -11.73
CA ASP A 439 -14.10 28.36 -11.56
C ASP A 439 -13.50 28.51 -10.15
N ALA A 440 -12.78 29.59 -9.86
CA ALA A 440 -12.13 29.74 -8.55
C ALA A 440 -13.17 29.87 -7.41
N ALA A 441 -14.34 30.44 -7.68
CA ALA A 441 -15.41 30.58 -6.70
C ALA A 441 -16.05 29.22 -6.35
N SER A 442 -16.08 28.27 -7.28
CA SER A 442 -16.61 26.92 -7.08
C SER A 442 -15.81 26.09 -6.06
N VAL A 443 -14.57 26.49 -5.77
CA VAL A 443 -13.75 25.89 -4.71
C VAL A 443 -14.31 26.24 -3.32
N GLY A 444 -15.02 27.36 -3.17
CA GLY A 444 -15.62 27.80 -1.91
C GLY A 444 -14.65 28.42 -0.90
N VAL A 445 -13.34 28.26 -1.09
CA VAL A 445 -12.27 28.81 -0.25
C VAL A 445 -11.18 29.46 -1.12
N PRO A 446 -10.34 30.36 -0.56
CA PRO A 446 -9.25 30.97 -1.32
C PRO A 446 -8.29 29.93 -1.92
N LEU A 447 -8.05 30.02 -3.23
CA LEU A 447 -7.12 29.15 -3.94
C LEU A 447 -5.75 29.82 -4.07
N ASN A 448 -4.70 29.14 -3.58
CA ASN A 448 -3.31 29.59 -3.64
C ASN A 448 -2.48 28.54 -4.39
N ALA A 449 -1.72 28.96 -5.38
CA ALA A 449 -0.76 28.11 -6.09
C ALA A 449 0.64 28.70 -5.99
N PHE A 450 1.63 27.89 -5.62
CA PHE A 450 3.02 28.34 -5.48
C PHE A 450 4.00 27.27 -5.94
N THR A 451 5.02 27.68 -6.67
CA THR A 451 6.19 26.85 -6.95
C THR A 451 7.49 27.59 -6.73
N GLN A 452 8.53 26.87 -6.27
CA GLN A 452 9.85 27.47 -6.00
C GLN A 452 10.67 27.64 -7.30
N VAL A 453 10.76 26.60 -8.13
CA VAL A 453 11.49 26.62 -9.41
C VAL A 453 10.70 25.99 -10.58
N GLY A 454 9.43 25.66 -10.35
CA GLY A 454 8.56 25.00 -11.33
C GLY A 454 7.69 25.96 -12.13
N THR A 455 6.51 25.51 -12.58
CA THR A 455 5.55 26.33 -13.34
C THR A 455 4.15 26.28 -12.74
N VAL A 456 3.48 27.42 -12.63
CA VAL A 456 2.04 27.51 -12.36
C VAL A 456 1.31 27.86 -13.66
N ARG A 457 0.26 27.10 -13.97
CA ARG A 457 -0.60 27.29 -15.14
C ARG A 457 -2.04 27.42 -14.69
N VAL A 458 -2.69 28.47 -15.18
CA VAL A 458 -4.08 28.78 -14.85
C VAL A 458 -4.85 28.91 -16.15
N ALA A 459 -5.80 28.02 -16.37
CA ALA A 459 -6.75 28.05 -17.50
C ALA A 459 -8.15 28.52 -17.07
N LEU A 460 -8.25 29.17 -15.90
CA LEU A 460 -9.46 29.86 -15.41
C LEU A 460 -9.43 31.34 -15.82
N LYS A 461 -10.57 32.04 -15.73
CA LYS A 461 -10.63 33.48 -16.02
C LYS A 461 -9.68 34.24 -15.08
N GLN A 462 -8.68 34.91 -15.66
CA GLN A 462 -7.54 35.53 -14.97
C GLN A 462 -7.89 36.54 -13.85
N LYS A 463 -9.12 37.06 -13.81
CA LYS A 463 -9.60 38.01 -12.79
C LYS A 463 -9.97 37.36 -11.44
N GLU A 464 -10.00 36.03 -11.37
CA GLU A 464 -10.59 35.30 -10.24
C GLU A 464 -9.55 34.62 -9.34
N LEU A 465 -8.26 34.73 -9.68
CA LEU A 465 -7.17 34.17 -8.89
C LEU A 465 -6.23 35.28 -8.41
N ALA A 466 -5.81 35.19 -7.16
CA ALA A 466 -4.63 35.89 -6.68
C ALA A 466 -3.39 35.16 -7.22
N ASP A 467 -3.24 35.16 -8.54
CA ASP A 467 -2.18 34.45 -9.24
C ASP A 467 -0.82 35.10 -8.89
N LYS A 468 -0.02 34.42 -8.09
CA LYS A 468 1.36 34.79 -7.77
C LYS A 468 2.30 33.74 -8.35
N SER A 469 2.28 33.62 -9.67
CA SER A 469 3.31 32.92 -10.42
C SER A 469 4.57 33.79 -10.50
N TYR A 470 5.69 33.28 -10.00
CA TYR A 470 7.00 33.93 -10.13
C TYR A 470 7.77 33.23 -11.25
N SER A 471 7.64 33.66 -12.51
CA SER A 471 8.53 33.25 -13.62
C SER A 471 8.66 34.33 -14.69
N THR A 472 9.81 34.43 -15.35
CA THR A 472 10.15 35.46 -16.36
C THR A 472 10.48 34.82 -17.72
N ASN A 473 10.29 35.55 -18.82
CA ASN A 473 10.54 35.10 -20.20
C ASN A 473 12.04 35.11 -20.55
N GLY A 474 12.58 34.01 -21.10
CA GLY A 474 13.82 34.01 -21.90
C GLY A 474 15.10 33.40 -21.30
N ARG A 475 15.33 32.14 -21.62
CA ARG A 475 16.50 31.24 -21.46
C ARG A 475 17.32 31.34 -20.16
N GLY A 476 16.94 30.50 -19.19
CA GLY A 476 17.80 30.05 -18.09
C GLY A 476 17.40 30.65 -16.74
N TRP A 477 16.96 29.78 -15.81
CA TRP A 477 16.52 30.09 -14.44
C TRP A 477 15.40 31.15 -14.36
N TYR A 478 14.15 30.71 -14.31
CA TYR A 478 12.99 31.59 -14.40
C TYR A 478 12.31 31.84 -13.05
N GLY A 479 12.30 33.10 -12.62
CA GLY A 479 11.58 33.62 -11.46
C GLY A 479 11.27 35.13 -11.60
N PHE A 480 10.15 35.57 -11.01
CA PHE A 480 9.80 36.92 -10.50
C PHE A 480 8.74 37.84 -11.17
N GLN A 481 8.08 38.58 -10.27
CA GLN A 481 6.93 39.52 -10.36
C GLN A 481 7.29 40.86 -11.08
N PRO A 482 6.33 41.61 -11.67
CA PRO A 482 6.59 42.94 -12.23
C PRO A 482 6.86 44.00 -11.15
N PRO A 483 7.58 45.09 -11.48
CA PRO A 483 8.24 45.97 -10.50
C PRO A 483 7.37 47.07 -9.89
N THR A 484 6.04 46.99 -9.92
CA THR A 484 5.20 48.08 -9.39
C THR A 484 4.93 47.98 -7.88
N ASP A 485 4.93 46.77 -7.32
CA ASP A 485 4.84 46.52 -5.88
C ASP A 485 5.97 45.56 -5.49
N GLY A 486 6.98 46.05 -4.77
CA GLY A 486 8.19 45.28 -4.46
C GLY A 486 7.92 43.89 -3.87
N PHE A 487 8.81 42.93 -4.18
CA PHE A 487 8.77 41.59 -3.61
C PHE A 487 8.77 41.64 -2.07
N ASN A 488 7.73 41.10 -1.46
CA ASN A 488 7.59 41.07 -0.01
C ASN A 488 7.81 39.64 0.50
N PHE A 489 8.83 39.42 1.35
CA PHE A 489 9.09 38.14 1.99
C PHE A 489 7.90 37.59 2.79
N GLN A 490 6.98 38.45 3.25
CA GLN A 490 5.74 38.02 3.90
C GLN A 490 4.85 37.18 2.95
N ALA A 491 4.97 37.34 1.64
CA ALA A 491 4.26 36.52 0.66
C ALA A 491 4.71 35.04 0.67
N LEU A 492 5.89 34.74 1.19
CA LEU A 492 6.40 33.36 1.33
C LEU A 492 5.96 32.69 2.64
N LYS A 493 5.37 33.44 3.58
CA LYS A 493 4.96 32.92 4.89
C LYS A 493 3.91 31.81 4.74
N ARG A 494 2.85 32.04 3.96
CA ARG A 494 1.76 31.07 3.75
C ARG A 494 2.25 29.79 3.04
N PRO A 495 2.99 29.86 1.91
CA PRO A 495 3.59 28.66 1.31
C PRO A 495 4.48 27.87 2.28
N HIS A 496 5.31 28.54 3.08
CA HIS A 496 6.14 27.87 4.08
C HIS A 496 5.31 27.19 5.18
N GLN A 497 4.26 27.87 5.67
CA GLN A 497 3.31 27.28 6.63
C GLN A 497 2.58 26.07 6.03
N ALA A 498 2.13 26.15 4.79
CA ALA A 498 1.54 25.01 4.08
C ALA A 498 2.54 23.85 3.95
N TRP A 499 3.80 24.13 3.58
CA TRP A 499 4.86 23.12 3.46
C TRP A 499 5.14 22.39 4.79
N THR A 500 5.29 23.14 5.87
CA THR A 500 5.62 22.63 7.22
C THR A 500 4.40 22.15 8.03
N ASN A 501 3.21 22.19 7.45
CA ASN A 501 1.92 21.97 8.12
C ASN A 501 1.67 22.87 9.34
N ALA A 502 2.20 24.09 9.33
CA ALA A 502 1.91 25.07 10.36
C ALA A 502 0.50 25.68 10.19
N SER A 503 -0.02 26.24 11.29
CA SER A 503 -1.31 26.94 11.31
C SER A 503 -1.34 28.11 10.32
N ARG A 504 -2.45 28.24 9.60
CA ARG A 504 -2.70 29.24 8.55
C ARG A 504 -4.21 29.38 8.32
N ASP A 505 -4.62 30.49 7.70
CA ASP A 505 -6.02 30.76 7.39
C ASP A 505 -6.59 29.77 6.36
N ASP A 506 -7.92 29.66 6.31
CA ASP A 506 -8.62 28.78 5.37
C ASP A 506 -8.26 29.05 3.91
N GLY A 507 -8.27 27.99 3.10
CA GLY A 507 -7.87 28.04 1.70
C GLY A 507 -7.30 26.72 1.19
N LEU A 508 -7.24 26.58 -0.13
CA LEU A 508 -6.58 25.48 -0.82
C LEU A 508 -5.18 25.90 -1.26
N ASP A 509 -4.15 25.32 -0.63
CA ASP A 509 -2.75 25.59 -0.95
C ASP A 509 -2.17 24.48 -1.84
N LEU A 510 -1.84 24.80 -3.10
CA LEU A 510 -1.15 23.92 -4.04
C LEU A 510 0.32 24.33 -4.10
N ILE A 511 1.20 23.53 -3.52
CA ILE A 511 2.62 23.89 -3.34
C ILE A 511 3.52 22.86 -4.00
N SER A 512 4.40 23.27 -4.90
CA SER A 512 5.40 22.37 -5.48
C SER A 512 6.81 22.97 -5.47
N SER A 513 7.83 22.24 -5.00
CA SER A 513 9.20 22.78 -5.06
C SER A 513 9.66 22.96 -6.51
N SER A 514 9.59 21.91 -7.33
CA SER A 514 10.11 21.92 -8.70
C SER A 514 9.13 21.44 -9.78
N GLY A 515 7.92 21.06 -9.40
CA GLY A 515 6.91 20.49 -10.29
C GLY A 515 6.06 21.52 -11.03
N VAL A 516 4.95 21.04 -11.57
CA VAL A 516 4.00 21.87 -12.33
C VAL A 516 2.67 21.88 -11.59
N ILE A 517 2.10 23.07 -11.40
CA ILE A 517 0.74 23.22 -10.89
C ILE A 517 -0.15 23.65 -12.06
N VAL A 518 -1.25 22.95 -12.26
CA VAL A 518 -2.27 23.25 -13.25
C VAL A 518 -3.59 23.48 -12.52
N VAL A 519 -4.23 24.61 -12.78
CA VAL A 519 -5.61 24.89 -12.34
C VAL A 519 -6.45 25.13 -13.59
N ALA A 520 -7.40 24.24 -13.85
CA ALA A 520 -8.21 24.26 -15.06
C ALA A 520 -9.65 23.82 -14.79
N PRO A 521 -10.60 24.12 -15.70
CA PRO A 521 -11.89 23.46 -15.71
C PRO A 521 -11.73 21.93 -15.79
N PRO A 522 -12.67 21.15 -15.22
CA PRO A 522 -12.71 19.71 -15.49
C PRO A 522 -12.82 19.46 -17.00
N ALA A 523 -12.24 18.36 -17.47
CA ALA A 523 -12.44 17.90 -18.85
C ALA A 523 -13.96 17.75 -19.11
N ALA A 524 -14.39 18.01 -20.34
CA ALA A 524 -15.77 17.77 -20.72
C ALA A 524 -15.99 16.26 -20.79
N ASP A 525 -16.81 15.73 -19.88
CA ASP A 525 -17.23 14.31 -19.86
C ASP A 525 -17.99 13.91 -21.14
#